data_AF-A0A2T3IBX0-F1
#
_entry.id   AF-A0A2T3IBX0-F1
#
_cell.length_a   1.000
_cell.length_b   1.000
_cell.length_c   1.000
_cell.angle_alpha   90.00
_cell.angle_beta   90.00
_cell.angle_gamma   90.00
#
_symmetry.space_group_name_H-M   'P 1'
#
loop_
_entity.id
_entity.type
_entity.pdbx_description
1 polymer ?
#
loop_
_entity_poly.entity_id
_entity_poly.type
_entity_poly.pdbx_seq_one_letter_code
_entity_poly.pdbx_strand_id
1 'polypeptide(L)'
;MGQDSPAGRRKAMAARVLAVLVILCLIRNIDSFAIIFKYNQVGIVPSIIGILVLLSGVGASIGLLRGKMWGFMPLYFFLPASTLFLGMSILPVLPSLFPISIRSFVVLGLNSVVLIYSVFLLLRMMEPNVLIDHENS
;
A
#
# COMPACT_ATOMS: atom_id res chain seq x y z
N MET A 1 -11.00 25.12 18.08
CA MET A 1 -11.47 23.72 18.18
C MET A 1 -12.69 23.61 17.28
N GLY A 2 -12.59 22.89 16.17
CA GLY A 2 -13.67 22.76 15.18
C GLY A 2 -13.40 23.45 13.85
N GLN A 3 -12.92 22.68 12.87
CA GLN A 3 -13.47 22.61 11.51
C GLN A 3 -12.89 21.35 10.84
N ASP A 4 -13.21 20.19 11.40
CA ASP A 4 -12.99 18.91 10.72
C ASP A 4 -14.06 18.79 9.62
N SER A 5 -13.85 19.49 8.49
CA SER A 5 -14.78 19.44 7.37
C SER A 5 -15.10 17.97 7.04
N PRO A 6 -16.38 17.59 6.81
CA PRO A 6 -16.77 16.19 6.59
C PRO A 6 -16.05 15.55 5.41
N ALA A 7 -15.48 16.34 4.51
CA ALA A 7 -14.59 15.87 3.44
C ALA A 7 -13.21 15.41 3.98
N GLY A 8 -12.59 16.14 4.90
CA GLY A 8 -11.30 15.78 5.51
C GLY A 8 -11.37 14.49 6.32
N ARG A 9 -12.45 14.32 7.10
CA ARG A 9 -12.70 13.08 7.87
C ARG A 9 -12.86 11.85 6.97
N ARG A 10 -13.55 11.99 5.83
CA ARG A 10 -13.69 10.93 4.81
C ARG A 10 -12.36 10.55 4.17
N LYS A 11 -11.52 11.53 3.83
CA LYS A 11 -10.17 11.30 3.27
C LYS A 11 -9.27 10.55 4.28
N ALA A 12 -9.30 10.97 5.54
CA ALA A 12 -8.54 10.30 6.61
C ALA A 12 -9.02 8.86 6.86
N MET A 13 -10.33 8.60 6.81
CA MET A 13 -10.89 7.25 6.90
C MET A 13 -10.44 6.37 5.72
N ALA A 14 -10.48 6.89 4.48
CA ALA A 14 -10.02 6.15 3.30
C ALA A 14 -8.53 5.78 3.39
N ALA A 15 -7.67 6.71 3.87
CA ALA A 15 -6.26 6.42 4.11
C ALA A 15 -6.07 5.33 5.18
N ARG A 16 -6.86 5.35 6.26
CA ARG A 16 -6.83 4.30 7.28
C ARG A 16 -7.28 2.94 6.73
N VAL A 17 -8.27 2.89 5.86
CA VAL A 17 -8.69 1.64 5.19
C VAL A 17 -7.55 1.07 4.35
N LEU A 18 -6.84 1.90 3.58
CA LEU A 18 -5.65 1.48 2.85
C LEU A 18 -4.56 0.96 3.79
N ALA A 19 -4.34 1.61 4.92
CA ALA A 19 -3.38 1.14 5.92
C ALA A 19 -3.74 -0.24 6.47
N VAL A 20 -5.02 -0.47 6.79
CA VAL A 20 -5.50 -1.76 7.28
C VAL A 20 -5.32 -2.85 6.21
N LEU A 21 -5.58 -2.54 4.94
CA LEU A 21 -5.32 -3.49 3.83
C LEU A 21 -3.83 -3.87 3.74
N VAL A 22 -2.93 -2.90 3.85
CA VAL A 22 -1.48 -3.16 3.86
C VAL A 22 -1.08 -4.03 5.05
N ILE A 23 -1.57 -3.70 6.25
CA ILE A 23 -1.30 -4.49 7.47
C ILE A 23 -1.80 -5.93 7.30
N LEU A 24 -3.04 -6.11 6.83
CA LEU A 24 -3.60 -7.44 6.57
C LEU A 24 -2.78 -8.21 5.54
N CYS A 25 -2.32 -7.55 4.48
CA CYS A 25 -1.44 -8.14 3.48
C CYS A 25 -0.11 -8.62 4.10
N LEU A 26 0.53 -7.78 4.94
CA LEU A 26 1.77 -8.14 5.62
C LEU A 26 1.59 -9.31 6.59
N ILE A 27 0.53 -9.30 7.41
CA ILE A 27 0.23 -10.38 8.36
C ILE A 27 -0.03 -11.68 7.61
N ARG A 28 -0.82 -11.64 6.52
CA ARG A 28 -1.15 -12.84 5.74
C ARG A 28 0.09 -13.47 5.11
N ASN A 29 1.04 -12.67 4.67
CA ASN A 29 2.23 -13.14 3.95
C ASN A 29 3.46 -13.27 4.85
N ILE A 30 3.29 -13.26 6.19
CA ILE A 30 4.40 -13.37 7.14
C ILE A 30 5.18 -14.68 6.96
N ASP A 31 4.49 -15.77 6.64
CA ASP A 31 5.11 -17.07 6.36
C ASP A 31 5.96 -17.03 5.09
N SER A 32 5.50 -16.32 4.05
CA SER A 32 6.27 -16.12 2.81
C SER A 32 7.56 -15.35 3.08
N PHE A 33 7.51 -14.31 3.93
CA PHE A 33 8.72 -13.60 4.37
C PHE A 33 9.65 -14.51 5.16
N ALA A 34 9.12 -15.34 6.06
CA ALA A 34 9.91 -16.30 6.83
C ALA A 34 10.64 -17.31 5.91
N ILE A 35 9.99 -17.78 4.84
CA ILE A 35 10.60 -18.66 3.84
C ILE A 35 11.73 -17.94 3.11
N ILE A 36 11.51 -16.69 2.66
CA ILE A 36 12.51 -15.89 1.95
C ILE A 36 13.75 -15.64 2.83
N PHE A 37 13.56 -15.36 4.12
CA PHE A 37 14.67 -15.14 5.06
C PHE A 37 15.38 -16.43 5.47
N LYS A 38 14.65 -17.54 5.58
CA LYS A 38 15.20 -18.84 6.00
C LYS A 38 16.02 -19.48 4.87
N TYR A 39 15.57 -19.38 3.62
CA TYR A 39 16.28 -19.90 2.45
C TYR A 39 17.32 -18.89 1.93
N ASN A 40 18.22 -18.46 2.83
CA ASN A 40 19.35 -17.53 2.57
C ASN A 40 20.31 -17.98 1.45
N GLN A 41 20.04 -19.11 0.81
CA GLN A 41 20.84 -19.78 -0.21
C GLN A 41 20.34 -19.53 -1.65
N VAL A 42 19.13 -18.99 -1.85
CA VAL A 42 18.52 -18.84 -3.19
C VAL A 42 18.78 -17.46 -3.82
N GLY A 43 19.37 -16.52 -3.07
CA GLY A 43 19.92 -15.27 -3.63
C GLY A 43 19.77 -14.08 -2.69
N ILE A 44 20.80 -13.23 -2.65
CA ILE A 44 20.81 -11.97 -1.89
C ILE A 44 19.68 -11.04 -2.35
N VAL A 45 19.37 -11.05 -3.65
CA VAL A 45 18.40 -10.14 -4.28
C VAL A 45 16.96 -10.32 -3.73
N PRO A 46 16.36 -11.53 -3.72
CA PRO A 46 15.04 -11.76 -3.09
C PRO A 46 14.94 -11.31 -1.63
N SER A 47 16.01 -11.53 -0.86
CA SER A 47 16.05 -11.15 0.56
C SER A 47 16.04 -9.62 0.75
N ILE A 48 16.88 -8.90 -0.01
CA ILE A 48 16.90 -7.42 0.00
C ILE A 48 15.53 -6.86 -0.40
N ILE A 49 14.92 -7.40 -1.47
CA ILE A 49 13.60 -6.96 -1.92
C ILE A 49 12.55 -7.23 -0.84
N GLY A 50 12.58 -8.40 -0.19
CA GLY A 50 11.70 -8.74 0.92
C GLY A 50 11.80 -7.75 2.09
N ILE A 51 13.02 -7.36 2.48
CA ILE A 51 13.27 -6.35 3.52
C ILE A 51 12.71 -5.00 3.11
N LEU A 52 12.99 -4.55 1.87
CA LEU A 52 12.49 -3.28 1.36
C LEU A 52 10.96 -3.25 1.34
N VAL A 53 10.32 -4.34 0.92
CA VAL A 53 8.85 -4.48 0.92
C VAL A 53 8.31 -4.44 2.35
N LEU A 54 8.94 -5.12 3.31
CA LEU A 54 8.52 -5.06 4.72
C LEU A 54 8.63 -3.65 5.30
N LEU A 55 9.79 -3.00 5.15
CA LEU A 55 10.02 -1.64 5.63
C LEU A 55 9.05 -0.64 4.99
N SER A 56 8.82 -0.80 3.69
CA SER A 56 7.89 0.02 2.93
C SER A 56 6.43 -0.20 3.37
N GLY A 57 6.01 -1.44 3.56
CA GLY A 57 4.66 -1.76 4.05
C GLY A 57 4.41 -1.21 5.47
N VAL A 58 5.39 -1.34 6.36
CA VAL A 58 5.32 -0.77 7.72
C VAL A 58 5.28 0.76 7.67
N GLY A 59 6.16 1.38 6.88
CA GLY A 59 6.20 2.83 6.70
C GLY A 59 4.90 3.39 6.12
N ALA A 60 4.33 2.73 5.12
CA ALA A 60 3.03 3.06 4.55
C ALA A 60 1.92 2.97 5.58
N SER A 61 1.87 1.87 6.34
CA SER A 61 0.88 1.66 7.39
C SER A 61 0.91 2.77 8.44
N ILE A 62 2.10 3.12 8.95
CA ILE A 62 2.26 4.18 9.96
C ILE A 62 1.85 5.55 9.39
N GLY A 63 2.31 5.88 8.18
CA GLY A 63 2.00 7.16 7.53
C GLY A 63 0.50 7.32 7.27
N LEU A 64 -0.14 6.29 6.73
CA LEU A 64 -1.56 6.28 6.37
C LEU A 64 -2.47 6.24 7.60
N LEU A 65 -2.13 5.48 8.66
CA LEU A 65 -2.89 5.49 9.91
C LEU A 65 -2.91 6.87 10.57
N ARG A 66 -1.79 7.58 10.49
CA ARG A 66 -1.66 8.97 10.94
C ARG A 66 -2.29 9.99 9.99
N GLY A 67 -2.87 9.55 8.87
CA GLY A 67 -3.47 10.43 7.86
C GLY A 67 -2.46 11.35 7.17
N LYS A 68 -1.16 11.01 7.19
CA LYS A 68 -0.09 11.83 6.61
C LYS A 68 0.16 11.45 5.16
N MET A 69 0.29 12.46 4.29
CA MET A 69 0.55 12.30 2.85
C MET A 69 1.86 11.54 2.56
N TRP A 70 2.84 11.62 3.46
CA TRP A 70 4.10 10.87 3.35
C TRP A 70 3.89 9.35 3.26
N GLY A 71 2.76 8.83 3.77
CA GLY A 71 2.50 7.39 3.83
C GLY A 71 2.20 6.77 2.47
N PHE A 72 1.84 7.61 1.49
CA PHE A 72 1.63 7.20 0.12
C PHE A 72 2.96 6.93 -0.61
N MET A 73 4.05 7.61 -0.24
CA MET A 73 5.36 7.38 -0.86
C MET A 73 5.87 5.94 -0.68
N PRO A 74 5.94 5.38 0.55
CA PRO A 74 6.26 3.98 0.71
C PRO A 74 5.14 3.09 0.13
N LEU A 75 3.85 3.46 0.20
CA LEU A 75 2.79 2.66 -0.42
C LEU A 75 3.01 2.41 -1.93
N TYR A 76 3.47 3.43 -2.65
CA TYR A 76 3.77 3.34 -4.09
C TYR A 76 4.99 2.49 -4.41
N PHE A 77 5.91 2.32 -3.46
CA PHE A 77 6.99 1.37 -3.60
C PHE A 77 6.53 -0.05 -3.24
N PHE A 78 5.76 -0.17 -2.14
CA PHE A 78 5.24 -1.44 -1.63
C PHE A 78 4.38 -2.18 -2.65
N LEU A 79 3.43 -1.51 -3.29
CA LEU A 79 2.44 -2.12 -4.18
C LEU A 79 3.10 -2.80 -5.41
N PRO A 80 3.91 -2.11 -6.25
CA PRO A 80 4.59 -2.75 -7.37
C PRO A 80 5.60 -3.81 -6.90
N ALA A 81 6.34 -3.54 -5.83
CA ALA A 81 7.37 -4.46 -5.36
C ALA A 81 6.76 -5.77 -4.85
N SER A 82 5.69 -5.69 -4.06
CA SER A 82 4.95 -6.87 -3.56
C SER A 82 4.25 -7.63 -4.69
N THR A 83 3.78 -6.94 -5.73
CA THR A 83 3.10 -7.57 -6.88
C THR A 83 4.08 -8.27 -7.82
N LEU A 84 5.11 -7.57 -8.27
CA LEU A 84 5.99 -8.02 -9.36
C LEU A 84 7.06 -9.00 -8.88
N PHE A 85 7.60 -8.81 -7.67
CA PHE A 85 8.68 -9.65 -7.16
C PHE A 85 8.19 -10.76 -6.24
N LEU A 86 7.08 -10.52 -5.53
CA LEU A 86 6.60 -11.45 -4.49
C LEU A 86 5.24 -12.06 -4.83
N GLY A 87 4.59 -11.65 -5.92
CA GLY A 87 3.29 -12.17 -6.35
C GLY A 87 2.17 -11.98 -5.32
N MET A 88 2.35 -11.07 -4.36
CA MET A 88 1.42 -10.87 -3.26
C MET A 88 0.22 -10.02 -3.68
N SER A 89 -0.96 -10.38 -3.20
CA SER A 89 -2.16 -9.58 -3.36
C SER A 89 -2.47 -8.79 -2.11
N ILE A 90 -2.86 -7.53 -2.29
CA ILE A 90 -3.29 -6.68 -1.19
C ILE A 90 -4.66 -7.09 -0.64
N LEU A 91 -5.46 -7.80 -1.44
CA LEU A 91 -6.66 -8.49 -0.97
C LEU A 91 -6.37 -10.00 -0.88
N PRO A 92 -6.10 -10.54 0.32
CA PRO A 92 -5.58 -11.91 0.45
C PRO A 92 -6.58 -13.01 0.08
N VAL A 93 -7.88 -12.72 0.07
CA VAL A 93 -8.93 -13.73 -0.16
C VAL A 93 -9.36 -13.78 -1.63
N LEU A 94 -9.40 -12.64 -2.32
CA LEU A 94 -9.95 -12.55 -3.68
C LEU A 94 -9.22 -13.43 -4.71
N PRO A 95 -7.88 -13.46 -4.79
CA PRO A 95 -7.17 -14.28 -5.76
C PRO A 95 -7.40 -15.78 -5.56
N SER A 96 -7.65 -16.22 -4.33
CA SER A 96 -7.86 -17.64 -4.04
C SER A 96 -9.16 -18.20 -4.65
N LEU A 97 -10.13 -17.33 -4.93
CA LEU A 97 -11.40 -17.67 -5.57
C LEU A 97 -11.27 -17.95 -7.07
N PHE A 98 -10.14 -17.56 -7.68
CA PHE A 98 -9.90 -17.74 -9.11
C PHE A 98 -8.98 -18.94 -9.39
N PRO A 99 -9.12 -19.59 -10.57
CA PRO A 99 -8.23 -20.65 -11.00
C PRO A 99 -6.79 -20.15 -11.18
N ILE A 100 -5.82 -21.01 -10.87
CA ILE A 100 -4.38 -20.71 -10.81
C ILE A 100 -3.89 -20.00 -12.08
N SER A 101 -4.40 -20.38 -13.25
CA SER A 101 -4.01 -19.83 -14.56
C SER A 101 -4.24 -18.32 -14.69
N ILE A 102 -5.23 -17.77 -14.00
CA ILE A 102 -5.55 -16.33 -14.05
C ILE A 102 -5.21 -15.58 -12.77
N ARG A 103 -4.76 -16.27 -11.70
CA ARG A 103 -4.49 -15.66 -10.40
C ARG A 103 -3.50 -14.50 -10.51
N SER A 104 -2.40 -14.67 -11.23
CA SER A 104 -1.40 -13.62 -11.39
C SER A 104 -1.96 -12.35 -12.05
N PHE A 105 -2.83 -12.52 -13.05
CA PHE A 105 -3.51 -11.39 -13.71
C PHE A 105 -4.52 -10.70 -12.77
N VAL A 106 -5.25 -11.48 -11.96
CA VAL A 106 -6.17 -10.95 -10.95
C VAL A 106 -5.42 -10.17 -9.87
N VAL A 107 -4.29 -10.70 -9.38
CA VAL A 107 -3.43 -10.03 -8.40
C VAL A 107 -2.92 -8.71 -8.95
N LEU A 108 -2.39 -8.73 -10.18
CA LEU A 108 -1.92 -7.52 -10.86
C LEU A 108 -3.06 -6.50 -11.00
N GLY A 109 -4.22 -6.90 -11.52
CA GLY A 109 -5.38 -6.04 -11.67
C GLY A 109 -5.84 -5.41 -10.36
N LEU A 110 -5.97 -6.20 -9.30
CA LEU A 110 -6.38 -5.70 -7.97
C LEU A 110 -5.37 -4.70 -7.40
N ASN A 111 -4.09 -5.02 -7.45
CA ASN A 111 -3.06 -4.15 -6.91
C ASN A 111 -2.94 -2.86 -7.75
N SER A 112 -3.12 -2.93 -9.08
CA SER A 112 -3.20 -1.76 -9.96
C SER A 112 -4.39 -0.86 -9.64
N VAL A 113 -5.58 -1.43 -9.40
CA VAL A 113 -6.77 -0.65 -9.00
C VAL A 113 -6.52 0.06 -7.67
N VAL A 114 -5.93 -0.64 -6.69
CA VAL A 114 -5.59 -0.04 -5.39
C VAL A 114 -4.53 1.04 -5.53
N LEU A 115 -3.55 0.86 -6.42
CA LEU A 115 -2.54 1.88 -6.72
C LEU A 115 -3.17 3.15 -7.30
N ILE A 116 -4.02 3.01 -8.32
CA ILE A 116 -4.73 4.13 -8.96
C ILE A 116 -5.61 4.85 -7.93
N TYR A 117 -6.35 4.10 -7.11
CA TYR A 117 -7.16 4.68 -6.04
C TYR A 117 -6.31 5.46 -5.02
N SER A 118 -5.13 4.93 -4.69
CA SER A 118 -4.20 5.58 -3.77
C SER A 118 -3.66 6.90 -4.34
N VAL A 119 -3.34 6.93 -5.65
CA VAL A 119 -2.95 8.16 -6.36
C VAL A 119 -4.07 9.20 -6.33
N PHE A 120 -5.30 8.80 -6.63
CA PHE A 120 -6.45 9.69 -6.59
C PHE A 120 -6.67 10.26 -5.18
N LEU A 121 -6.53 9.43 -4.15
CA LEU A 121 -6.65 9.85 -2.76
C LEU A 121 -5.57 10.86 -2.37
N LEU A 122 -4.32 10.66 -2.81
CA LEU A 122 -3.22 11.58 -2.56
C LEU A 122 -3.45 12.94 -3.25
N LEU A 123 -3.82 12.96 -4.53
CA LEU A 123 -4.11 14.19 -5.26
C LEU A 123 -5.22 14.99 -4.56
N ARG A 124 -6.27 14.30 -4.13
CA ARG A 124 -7.38 14.91 -3.38
C ARG A 124 -6.98 15.42 -1.99
N MET A 125 -5.94 14.85 -1.38
CA MET A 125 -5.37 15.37 -0.14
C MET A 125 -4.52 16.62 -0.37
N MET A 126 -3.95 16.79 -1.57
CA MET A 126 -3.06 17.90 -1.95
C MET A 126 -3.81 19.16 -2.44
N GLU A 127 -4.98 18.99 -3.09
CA GLU A 127 -5.85 20.10 -3.57
C GLU A 127 -6.04 21.28 -2.59
N PRO A 128 -6.36 21.08 -1.29
CA PRO A 128 -6.60 22.21 -0.39
C PRO A 128 -5.32 22.98 -0.02
N ASN A 129 -4.13 22.39 -0.13
CA ASN A 129 -2.88 23.08 0.19
C ASN A 129 -2.45 24.02 -0.96
N VAL A 130 -2.69 23.61 -2.21
CA VAL A 130 -2.30 24.40 -3.40
C VAL A 130 -3.11 25.71 -3.50
N LEU A 131 -4.39 25.68 -3.13
CA LEU A 131 -5.24 26.86 -3.18
C LEU A 131 -4.85 27.93 -2.13
N ILE A 132 -4.32 27.52 -0.97
CA ILE A 132 -3.92 28.44 0.10
C ILE A 132 -2.58 29.12 -0.23
N ASP A 133 -1.67 28.44 -0.92
CA ASP A 133 -0.41 29.05 -1.37
C ASP A 133 -0.62 30.09 -2.47
N HIS A 134 -1.63 29.91 -3.33
CA HIS A 134 -1.94 30.87 -4.40
C HIS A 134 -2.68 32.13 -3.93
N GLU A 135 -3.33 32.12 -2.76
CA GLU A 135 -4.00 33.31 -2.21
C GLU A 135 -3.03 34.22 -1.41
N ASN A 136 -1.89 33.67 -0.97
CA ASN A 136 -0.90 34.37 -0.15
C ASN A 136 0.36 34.82 -0.92
N SER A 137 0.38 34.68 -2.25
CA SER A 137 1.48 35.09 -3.13
C SER A 137 1.07 36.19 -4.09
#